data_AF-A0A923X4U3-F1
#
_entry.id   AF-A0A923X4U3-F1
#
_cell.length_a   1.000
_cell.length_b   1.000
_cell.length_c   1.000
_cell.angle_alpha   90.00
_cell.angle_beta   90.00
_cell.angle_gamma   90.00
#
_symmetry.space_group_name_H-M   'P 1'
#
loop_
_entity.id
_entity.type
_entity.pdbx_description
1 polymer ?
#
loop_
_entity_poly.entity_id
_entity_poly.type
_entity_poly.pdbx_seq_one_letter_code
_entity_poly.pdbx_strand_id
1 'polypeptide(L)'
;MEIRVFRRHRWLPILGALIIGLLVGVIARLWMRWISTDPEFSWGGTMGIILGFGIFALAQALVYLFINPSRQRWSVALVRVFGALFSLQLFAAAGAIMFPMVLTGTLALWRQRWFTWLRVVFAAICIGWTLFVAKSEILDKFGWSLVTIGRVTLMLSLYAFIIRALKSTVGTRS
;
A
#
# COMPACT_ATOMS: atom_id res chain seq x y z
N MET A 1 -37.22 -0.66 -16.95
CA MET A 1 -36.36 0.47 -17.35
C MET A 1 -35.71 1.09 -16.11
N GLU A 2 -35.01 0.31 -15.28
CA GLU A 2 -34.53 0.74 -13.95
C GLU A 2 -33.03 0.46 -13.69
N ILE A 3 -32.28 -0.01 -14.68
CA ILE A 3 -30.88 -0.40 -14.48
C ILE A 3 -29.89 0.78 -14.70
N ARG A 4 -30.37 1.97 -15.10
CA ARG A 4 -29.49 3.11 -15.45
C ARG A 4 -29.18 4.08 -14.30
N VAL A 5 -29.95 4.08 -13.20
CA VAL A 5 -29.76 5.08 -12.13
C VAL A 5 -28.54 4.79 -11.24
N PHE A 6 -28.15 3.51 -11.08
CA PHE A 6 -26.97 3.12 -10.28
C PHE A 6 -25.61 3.42 -10.94
N ARG A 7 -25.57 3.88 -12.20
CA ARG A 7 -24.30 4.23 -12.88
C ARG A 7 -23.76 5.63 -12.55
N ARG A 8 -24.56 6.48 -11.90
CA ARG A 8 -24.33 7.94 -11.87
C ARG A 8 -23.27 8.43 -10.86
N HIS A 9 -22.83 7.59 -9.91
CA HIS A 9 -21.92 8.01 -8.83
C HIS A 9 -20.61 7.21 -8.77
N ARG A 10 -20.09 6.75 -9.92
CA ARG A 10 -18.78 6.07 -9.98
C ARG A 10 -17.60 6.97 -9.54
N TRP A 11 -17.83 8.28 -9.44
CA TRP A 11 -16.81 9.26 -9.09
C TRP A 11 -16.63 9.42 -7.57
N LEU A 12 -17.65 9.12 -6.76
CA LEU A 12 -17.55 9.23 -5.30
C LEU A 12 -16.49 8.30 -4.70
N PRO A 13 -16.41 7.01 -5.09
CA PRO A 13 -15.33 6.14 -4.61
C PRO A 13 -13.93 6.59 -5.07
N ILE A 14 -13.84 7.17 -6.26
CA ILE A 14 -12.58 7.68 -6.83
C ILE A 14 -12.10 8.90 -6.02
N LEU A 15 -12.99 9.87 -5.78
CA LEU A 15 -12.69 11.06 -4.99
C LEU A 15 -12.35 10.69 -3.54
N GLY A 16 -13.13 9.79 -2.93
CA GLY A 16 -12.86 9.27 -1.59
C GLY A 16 -11.49 8.59 -1.50
N ALA A 17 -11.13 7.76 -2.48
CA ALA A 17 -9.82 7.11 -2.53
C ALA A 17 -8.69 8.13 -2.67
N LEU A 18 -8.84 9.16 -3.52
CA LEU A 18 -7.85 10.22 -3.67
C LEU A 18 -7.63 10.96 -2.35
N ILE A 19 -8.70 11.41 -1.69
CA ILE A 19 -8.62 12.13 -0.40
C ILE A 19 -7.93 11.25 0.66
N ILE A 20 -8.35 9.98 0.79
CA ILE A 20 -7.73 9.04 1.73
C ILE A 20 -6.25 8.85 1.39
N GLY A 21 -5.89 8.70 0.12
CA GLY A 21 -4.50 8.58 -0.32
C GLY A 21 -3.67 9.79 0.07
N LEU A 22 -4.17 11.01 -0.18
CA LEU A 22 -3.48 12.24 0.20
C LEU A 22 -3.28 12.33 1.73
N LEU A 23 -4.31 12.00 2.51
CA LEU A 23 -4.23 11.97 3.99
C LEU A 23 -3.20 10.95 4.48
N VAL A 24 -3.19 9.75 3.91
CA VAL A 24 -2.19 8.71 4.22
C VAL A 24 -0.78 9.19 3.84
N GLY A 25 -0.63 9.91 2.73
CA GLY A 25 0.64 10.52 2.34
C GLY A 25 1.15 11.58 3.34
N VAL A 26 0.26 12.40 3.88
CA VAL A 26 0.60 13.35 4.96
C VAL A 26 1.04 12.60 6.20
N ILE A 27 0.30 11.56 6.63
CA ILE A 27 0.65 10.73 7.78
C ILE A 27 2.00 10.04 7.57
N ALA A 28 2.25 9.49 6.37
CA ALA A 28 3.52 8.86 6.03
C ALA A 28 4.69 9.85 6.11
N ARG A 29 4.49 11.09 5.66
CA ARG A 29 5.51 12.14 5.79
C ARG A 29 5.81 12.48 7.25
N LEU A 30 4.76 12.66 8.06
CA LEU A 30 4.89 12.94 9.49
C LEU A 30 5.58 11.79 10.22
N TRP A 31 5.24 10.55 9.86
CA TRP A 31 5.89 9.36 10.41
C TRP A 31 7.38 9.30 10.06
N MET A 32 7.76 9.53 8.80
CA MET A 32 9.18 9.60 8.39
C MET A 32 9.95 10.68 9.16
N ARG A 33 9.32 11.83 9.41
CA ARG A 33 9.91 12.87 10.27
C ARG A 33 10.07 12.39 11.71
N TRP A 34 9.11 11.63 12.22
CA TRP A 34 9.11 11.18 13.61
C TRP A 34 10.15 10.09 13.91
N ILE A 35 10.54 9.31 12.91
CA ILE A 35 11.57 8.25 13.02
C ILE A 35 12.95 8.65 12.49
N SER A 36 13.15 9.89 12.02
CA SER A 36 14.46 10.34 11.56
C SER A 36 15.23 11.06 12.66
N THR A 37 16.51 10.72 12.81
CA THR A 37 17.46 11.45 13.67
C THR A 37 17.93 12.73 12.97
N ASP A 38 18.13 12.66 11.64
CA ASP A 38 18.56 13.77 10.79
C ASP A 38 17.55 13.97 9.65
N PRO A 39 16.53 14.81 9.87
CA PRO A 39 15.42 14.91 8.94
C PRO A 39 15.72 15.85 7.78
N GLU A 40 16.08 15.28 6.63
CA GLU A 40 16.16 16.01 5.37
C GLU A 40 14.76 16.44 4.89
N PHE A 41 14.47 17.74 5.06
CA PHE A 41 13.21 18.32 4.65
C PHE A 41 13.32 19.05 3.32
N SER A 42 12.65 18.54 2.30
CA SER A 42 12.40 19.27 1.06
C SER A 42 10.90 19.32 0.77
N TRP A 43 10.46 20.45 0.22
CA TRP A 43 9.10 20.60 -0.29
C TRP A 43 8.83 19.63 -1.44
N GLY A 44 9.81 19.44 -2.32
CA GLY A 44 9.73 18.46 -3.42
C GLY A 44 9.51 17.03 -2.94
N GLY A 45 10.29 16.57 -1.96
CA GLY A 45 10.10 15.23 -1.38
C GLY A 45 8.76 15.06 -0.69
N THR A 46 8.32 16.09 0.03
CA THR A 46 7.01 16.09 0.71
C THR A 46 5.85 15.99 -0.29
N MET A 47 5.85 16.81 -1.34
CA MET A 47 4.84 16.74 -2.40
C MET A 47 4.90 15.41 -3.14
N GLY A 48 6.10 14.89 -3.43
CA GLY A 48 6.28 13.58 -4.06
C GLY A 48 5.64 12.44 -3.27
N ILE A 49 5.79 12.42 -1.94
CA ILE A 49 5.16 11.42 -1.07
C ILE A 49 3.63 11.56 -1.08
N ILE A 50 3.13 12.77 -0.83
CA ILE A 50 1.67 13.02 -0.73
C ILE A 50 0.98 12.68 -2.05
N LEU A 51 1.48 13.21 -3.17
CA LEU A 51 0.95 12.91 -4.50
C LEU A 51 1.13 11.45 -4.86
N GLY A 52 2.25 10.83 -4.48
CA GLY A 52 2.51 9.41 -4.70
C GLY A 52 1.44 8.52 -4.08
N PHE A 53 1.06 8.78 -2.83
CA PHE A 53 -0.04 8.06 -2.16
C PHE A 53 -1.42 8.39 -2.74
N GLY A 54 -1.66 9.63 -3.14
CA GLY A 54 -2.89 10.02 -3.84
C GLY A 54 -3.08 9.27 -5.16
N ILE A 55 -2.04 9.26 -6.00
CA ILE A 55 -2.01 8.54 -7.28
C ILE A 55 -2.15 7.03 -7.06
N PHE A 56 -1.47 6.48 -6.06
CA PHE A 56 -1.61 5.06 -5.69
C PHE A 56 -3.06 4.70 -5.35
N ALA A 57 -3.69 5.45 -4.44
CA ALA A 57 -5.05 5.17 -4.00
C ALA A 57 -6.05 5.33 -5.16
N LEU A 58 -5.85 6.36 -6.01
CA LEU A 58 -6.60 6.55 -7.23
C LEU A 58 -6.47 5.35 -8.17
N ALA A 59 -5.25 4.88 -8.42
CA ALA A 59 -5.00 3.72 -9.29
C ALA A 59 -5.69 2.47 -8.74
N GLN A 60 -5.62 2.20 -7.43
CA GLN A 60 -6.29 1.04 -6.82
C GLN A 60 -7.83 1.15 -6.91
N ALA A 61 -8.39 2.35 -6.80
CA ALA A 61 -9.83 2.59 -6.97
C ALA A 61 -10.27 2.36 -8.41
N LEU A 62 -9.51 2.85 -9.39
CA LEU A 62 -9.76 2.59 -10.81
C LEU A 62 -9.70 1.08 -11.10
N VAL A 63 -8.67 0.38 -10.61
CA VAL A 63 -8.56 -1.07 -10.73
C VAL A 63 -9.80 -1.77 -10.18
N TYR A 64 -10.24 -1.38 -8.98
CA TYR A 64 -11.42 -1.96 -8.35
C TYR A 64 -12.71 -1.77 -9.17
N LEU A 65 -12.89 -0.60 -9.79
CA LEU A 65 -14.07 -0.23 -10.57
C LEU A 65 -14.06 -0.83 -12.00
N PHE A 66 -12.88 -0.97 -12.60
CA PHE A 66 -12.74 -1.45 -13.99
C PHE A 66 -12.51 -2.96 -14.11
N ILE A 67 -12.19 -3.66 -13.02
CA ILE A 67 -12.21 -5.12 -12.99
C ILE A 67 -13.66 -5.60 -13.11
N ASN A 68 -13.98 -6.12 -14.29
CA ASN A 68 -15.23 -6.81 -14.57
C ASN A 68 -14.92 -8.27 -14.99
N PRO A 69 -15.43 -9.29 -14.27
CA PRO A 69 -15.23 -10.70 -14.61
C PRO A 69 -15.70 -11.08 -16.03
N SER A 70 -16.64 -10.34 -16.62
CA SER A 70 -17.14 -10.62 -17.97
C SER A 70 -16.31 -10.01 -19.10
N ARG A 71 -15.26 -9.24 -18.80
CA ARG A 71 -14.35 -8.68 -19.81
C ARG A 71 -13.26 -9.67 -20.22
N GLN A 72 -12.72 -9.47 -21.42
CA GLN A 72 -11.59 -10.25 -21.93
C GLN A 72 -10.39 -10.22 -20.97
N ARG A 73 -9.70 -11.36 -20.86
CA ARG A 73 -8.57 -11.58 -19.92
C ARG A 73 -7.47 -10.52 -20.06
N TRP A 74 -7.20 -10.07 -21.29
CA TRP A 74 -6.20 -9.03 -21.59
C TRP A 74 -6.54 -7.68 -20.98
N SER A 75 -7.79 -7.21 -21.06
CA SER A 75 -8.18 -5.93 -20.47
C SER A 75 -8.05 -5.93 -18.95
N VAL A 76 -8.35 -7.07 -18.30
CA VAL A 76 -8.17 -7.23 -16.85
C VAL A 76 -6.69 -7.24 -16.48
N ALA A 77 -5.84 -7.87 -17.29
CA ALA A 77 -4.39 -7.87 -17.09
C ALA A 77 -3.82 -6.45 -17.18
N LEU A 78 -4.18 -5.68 -18.22
CA LEU A 78 -3.70 -4.30 -18.40
C LEU A 78 -4.07 -3.39 -17.22
N VAL A 79 -5.32 -3.48 -16.73
CA VAL A 79 -5.76 -2.70 -15.56
C VAL A 79 -4.96 -3.08 -14.31
N ARG A 80 -4.65 -4.36 -14.11
CA ARG A 80 -3.83 -4.81 -12.97
C ARG A 80 -2.37 -4.39 -13.10
N VAL A 81 -1.79 -4.44 -14.31
CA VAL A 81 -0.44 -3.94 -14.57
C VAL A 81 -0.36 -2.45 -14.27
N PHE A 82 -1.35 -1.67 -14.70
CA PHE A 82 -1.47 -0.26 -14.35
C PHE A 82 -1.47 -0.06 -12.83
N GLY A 83 -2.33 -0.78 -12.10
CA GLY A 83 -2.37 -0.73 -10.64
C GLY A 83 -1.03 -1.09 -9.98
N ALA A 84 -0.33 -2.08 -10.50
CA ALA A 84 0.97 -2.50 -10.00
C ALA A 84 2.05 -1.43 -10.23
N LEU A 85 2.14 -0.86 -11.43
CA LEU A 85 3.11 0.19 -11.77
C LEU A 85 2.95 1.42 -10.86
N PHE A 86 1.73 1.89 -10.65
CA PHE A 86 1.47 3.02 -9.74
C PHE A 86 1.62 2.67 -8.25
N SER A 87 1.73 1.39 -7.92
CA SER A 87 2.10 0.97 -6.55
C SER A 87 3.62 0.95 -6.36
N LEU A 88 4.37 0.58 -7.39
CA LEU A 88 5.84 0.53 -7.34
C LEU A 88 6.47 1.88 -7.06
N GLN A 89 5.85 2.98 -7.51
CA GLN A 89 6.36 4.33 -7.25
C GLN A 89 6.49 4.64 -5.74
N LEU A 90 5.65 4.05 -4.88
CA LEU A 90 5.73 4.25 -3.42
C LEU A 90 7.03 3.71 -2.83
N PHE A 91 7.69 2.80 -3.56
CA PHE A 91 8.89 2.10 -3.15
C PHE A 91 10.14 2.58 -3.90
N ALA A 92 10.07 3.70 -4.65
CA ALA A 92 11.19 4.20 -5.46
C ALA A 92 12.30 4.89 -4.65
N ALA A 93 12.03 5.29 -3.41
CA ALA A 93 12.96 6.04 -2.55
C ALA A 93 13.07 5.38 -1.16
N ALA A 94 12.91 6.13 -0.07
CA ALA A 94 12.96 5.61 1.30
C ALA A 94 12.00 4.43 1.56
N GLY A 95 10.90 4.34 0.80
CA GLY A 95 9.98 3.20 0.86
C GLY A 95 10.58 1.87 0.37
N ALA A 96 11.66 1.88 -0.42
CA ALA A 96 12.26 0.68 -1.03
C ALA A 96 12.60 -0.41 -0.01
N ILE A 97 13.07 -0.02 1.17
CA ILE A 97 13.42 -0.95 2.24
C ILE A 97 12.22 -1.79 2.69
N MET A 98 11.00 -1.29 2.52
CA MET A 98 9.76 -1.98 2.91
C MET A 98 9.11 -2.74 1.75
N PHE A 99 9.66 -2.64 0.55
CA PHE A 99 9.14 -3.33 -0.61
C PHE A 99 9.07 -4.86 -0.44
N PRO A 100 10.13 -5.56 0.06
CA PRO A 100 10.07 -7.00 0.26
C PRO A 100 8.93 -7.42 1.20
N MET A 101 8.72 -6.67 2.26
CA MET A 101 7.63 -6.89 3.22
C MET A 101 6.26 -6.72 2.57
N VAL A 102 6.04 -5.63 1.85
CA VAL A 102 4.75 -5.39 1.18
C VAL A 102 4.49 -6.44 0.10
N LEU A 103 5.50 -6.78 -0.70
CA LEU A 103 5.38 -7.78 -1.76
C LEU A 103 5.00 -9.15 -1.18
N THR A 104 5.77 -9.64 -0.22
CA THR A 104 5.55 -10.96 0.39
C THR A 104 4.24 -11.01 1.20
N GLY A 105 3.92 -9.97 1.97
CA GLY A 105 2.66 -9.88 2.71
C GLY A 105 1.43 -9.84 1.79
N THR A 106 1.50 -9.08 0.70
CA THR A 106 0.42 -9.01 -0.32
C THR A 106 0.21 -10.37 -0.99
N LEU A 107 1.29 -11.07 -1.34
CA LEU A 107 1.20 -12.41 -1.94
C LEU A 107 0.62 -13.43 -0.94
N ALA A 108 1.10 -13.46 0.30
CA ALA A 108 0.63 -14.38 1.33
C ALA A 108 -0.88 -14.22 1.63
N LEU A 109 -1.37 -12.98 1.63
CA LEU A 109 -2.76 -12.65 1.98
C LEU A 109 -3.73 -12.79 0.80
N TRP A 110 -3.35 -12.37 -0.41
CA TRP A 110 -4.31 -12.26 -1.53
C TRP A 110 -4.22 -13.39 -2.57
N ARG A 111 -3.13 -14.19 -2.60
CA ARG A 111 -3.02 -15.34 -3.52
C ARG A 111 -3.56 -16.62 -2.89
N GLN A 112 -4.88 -16.73 -2.83
CA GLN A 112 -5.58 -17.86 -2.20
C GLN A 112 -5.44 -19.21 -2.94
N ARG A 113 -5.07 -19.19 -4.23
CA ARG A 113 -4.90 -20.41 -5.05
C ARG A 113 -3.54 -21.09 -4.91
N TRP A 114 -2.60 -20.50 -4.16
CA TRP A 114 -1.28 -21.09 -3.96
C TRP A 114 -1.28 -22.14 -2.86
N PHE A 115 -0.30 -23.04 -2.91
CA PHE A 115 -0.08 -24.01 -1.84
C PHE A 115 0.08 -23.31 -0.49
N THR A 116 -0.55 -23.87 0.55
CA THR A 116 -0.54 -23.28 1.90
C THR A 116 0.87 -23.05 2.42
N TRP A 117 1.80 -23.96 2.14
CA TRP A 117 3.20 -23.83 2.58
C TRP A 117 3.89 -22.59 1.96
N LEU A 118 3.68 -22.30 0.67
CA LEU A 118 4.23 -21.09 0.04
C LEU A 118 3.71 -19.83 0.72
N ARG A 119 2.41 -19.80 1.06
CA ARG A 119 1.80 -18.67 1.77
C ARG A 119 2.39 -18.49 3.17
N VAL A 120 2.65 -19.59 3.87
CA VAL A 120 3.32 -19.57 5.18
C VAL A 120 4.75 -19.05 5.05
N VAL A 121 5.51 -19.49 4.03
CA VAL A 121 6.86 -18.98 3.76
C VAL A 121 6.84 -17.48 3.49
N PHE A 122 5.95 -17.00 2.61
CA PHE A 122 5.82 -15.56 2.35
C PHE A 122 5.36 -14.76 3.57
N ALA A 123 4.46 -15.31 4.39
CA ALA A 123 4.06 -14.69 5.65
C ALA A 123 5.24 -14.61 6.63
N ALA A 124 6.04 -15.68 6.75
CA ALA A 124 7.23 -15.71 7.59
C ALA A 124 8.27 -14.69 7.12
N ILE A 125 8.52 -14.57 5.81
CA ILE A 125 9.41 -13.54 5.25
C ILE A 125 8.87 -12.14 5.55
N CYS A 126 7.56 -11.91 5.35
CA CYS A 126 6.93 -10.63 5.65
C CYS A 126 7.11 -10.23 7.11
N ILE A 127 6.83 -11.15 8.05
CA ILE A 127 6.99 -10.93 9.49
C ILE A 127 8.46 -10.70 9.83
N GLY A 128 9.36 -11.57 9.36
CA GLY A 128 10.80 -11.47 9.62
C GLY A 128 11.38 -10.14 9.14
N TRP A 129 11.01 -9.70 7.92
CA TRP A 129 11.44 -8.42 7.39
C TRP A 129 10.86 -7.23 8.17
N THR A 130 9.60 -7.32 8.58
CA THR A 130 8.96 -6.29 9.42
C THR A 130 9.69 -6.13 10.75
N LEU A 131 10.03 -7.25 11.40
CA LEU A 131 10.78 -7.26 12.65
C LEU A 131 12.20 -6.74 12.46
N PHE A 132 12.87 -7.11 11.36
CA PHE A 132 14.18 -6.60 11.01
C PHE A 132 14.18 -5.07 10.91
N VAL A 133 13.25 -4.49 10.13
CA VAL A 133 13.22 -3.04 9.95
C VAL A 133 12.74 -2.31 11.21
N ALA A 134 11.76 -2.86 11.94
CA ALA A 134 11.37 -2.29 13.23
C ALA A 134 12.57 -2.22 14.17
N LYS A 135 13.37 -3.29 14.23
CA LYS A 135 14.57 -3.35 15.05
C LYS A 135 15.62 -2.33 14.58
N SER A 136 16.07 -2.43 13.34
CA SER A 136 17.22 -1.66 12.82
C SER A 136 16.93 -0.17 12.68
N GLU A 137 15.72 0.22 12.27
CA GLU A 137 15.37 1.61 11.98
C GLU A 137 14.70 2.33 13.14
N ILE A 138 14.12 1.61 14.09
CA ILE A 138 13.35 2.22 15.19
C ILE A 138 13.94 1.88 16.55
N LEU A 139 14.05 0.59 16.90
CA LEU A 139 14.50 0.19 18.23
C LEU A 139 15.98 0.51 18.48
N ASP A 140 16.86 0.20 17.54
CA ASP A 140 18.30 0.41 17.70
C ASP A 140 18.65 1.91 17.76
N LYS A 141 17.85 2.77 17.12
CA LYS A 141 18.06 4.24 17.09
C LYS A 141 17.42 4.98 18.26
N PHE A 142 16.28 4.51 18.77
CA PHE A 142 15.47 5.25 19.75
C PHE A 142 15.27 4.51 21.09
N GLY A 143 15.72 3.27 21.21
CA GLY A 143 15.55 2.44 22.40
C GLY A 143 14.12 1.99 22.66
N TRP A 144 13.92 1.32 23.79
CA TRP A 144 12.61 0.87 24.26
C TRP A 144 11.88 1.98 25.02
N SER A 145 10.82 2.51 24.42
CA SER A 145 9.93 3.50 25.05
C SER A 145 8.50 3.37 24.52
N LEU A 146 7.52 3.95 25.24
CA LEU A 146 6.13 4.05 24.76
C LEU A 146 6.03 4.78 23.41
N VAL A 147 6.91 5.76 23.18
CA VAL A 147 7.01 6.50 21.91
C VAL A 147 7.46 5.57 20.77
N THR A 148 8.42 4.68 21.04
CA THR A 148 8.89 3.66 20.10
C THR A 148 7.75 2.71 19.68
N ILE A 149 6.89 2.32 20.63
CA ILE A 149 5.70 1.50 20.33
C ILE A 149 4.76 2.24 19.38
N GLY A 150 4.54 3.54 19.60
CA GLY A 150 3.75 4.39 18.71
C GLY A 150 4.32 4.45 17.28
N ARG A 151 5.64 4.59 17.13
CA ARG A 151 6.34 4.61 15.84
C ARG A 151 6.18 3.30 15.07
N VAL A 152 6.35 2.16 15.75
CA VAL A 152 6.16 0.82 15.16
C VAL A 152 4.69 0.59 14.81
N THR A 153 3.76 1.00 15.67
CA THR A 153 2.32 0.84 15.43
C THR A 153 1.87 1.62 14.19
N LEU A 154 2.36 2.85 14.03
CA LEU A 154 2.04 3.67 12.87
C LEU A 154 2.66 3.09 11.58
N MET A 155 3.88 2.56 11.66
CA MET A 155 4.51 1.80 10.57
C MET A 155 3.62 0.64 10.13
N LEU A 156 3.24 -0.23 11.06
CA LEU A 156 2.40 -1.40 10.79
C LEU A 156 1.07 -0.99 10.17
N SER A 157 0.46 0.08 10.66
CA SER A 157 -0.83 0.60 10.16
C SER A 157 -0.72 1.10 8.72
N LEU A 158 0.33 1.87 8.39
CA LEU A 158 0.58 2.36 7.03
C LEU A 158 0.78 1.21 6.04
N TYR A 159 1.60 0.23 6.39
CA TYR A 159 1.87 -0.90 5.49
C TYR A 159 0.69 -1.86 5.40
N ALA A 160 -0.06 -2.07 6.49
CA ALA A 160 -1.32 -2.83 6.44
C ALA A 160 -2.33 -2.17 5.50
N PHE A 161 -2.43 -0.84 5.52
CA PHE A 161 -3.25 -0.09 4.58
C PHE A 161 -2.82 -0.33 3.12
N ILE A 162 -1.51 -0.23 2.82
CA ILE A 162 -0.98 -0.46 1.46
C ILE A 162 -1.27 -1.90 1.01
N ILE A 163 -0.94 -2.89 1.83
CA ILE A 163 -1.19 -4.31 1.55
C ILE A 163 -2.68 -4.57 1.32
N ARG A 164 -3.56 -3.95 2.11
CA ARG A 164 -5.01 -4.07 1.96
C ARG A 164 -5.50 -3.45 0.66
N ALA A 165 -5.00 -2.28 0.29
CA ALA A 165 -5.35 -1.61 -0.96
C ALA A 165 -4.92 -2.43 -2.19
N LEU A 166 -3.78 -3.10 -2.12
CA LEU A 166 -3.26 -3.99 -3.19
C LEU A 166 -4.14 -5.22 -3.46
N LYS A 167 -5.13 -5.53 -2.61
CA LYS A 167 -6.11 -6.59 -2.86
C LYS A 167 -6.78 -6.45 -4.23
N SER A 168 -7.13 -5.23 -4.65
CA SER A 168 -7.81 -5.02 -5.93
C SER A 168 -6.93 -5.39 -7.12
N THR A 169 -5.62 -5.21 -7.00
CA THR A 169 -4.64 -5.52 -8.04
C THR A 169 -4.23 -6.99 -8.05
N VAL A 170 -3.90 -7.56 -6.89
CA VAL A 170 -3.30 -8.90 -6.78
C VAL A 170 -4.34 -10.01 -6.54
N GLY A 171 -5.47 -9.67 -5.92
CA GLY A 171 -6.48 -10.64 -5.52
C GLY A 171 -7.16 -11.33 -6.71
N THR A 172 -7.36 -12.63 -6.61
CA THR A 172 -8.30 -13.35 -7.48
C THR A 172 -9.70 -13.18 -6.88
N ARG A 173 -10.60 -12.44 -7.54
CA ARG A 173 -12.03 -12.50 -7.18
C ARG A 173 -12.50 -13.93 -7.49
N SER A 174 -12.76 -14.71 -6.45
CA SER A 174 -13.56 -15.94 -6.51
C SER A 174 -15.01 -15.55 -6.72
#